data_AF-A0A828XT03-F1
#
_entry.id   AF-A0A828XT03-F1
#
_cell.length_a   1.000
_cell.length_b   1.000
_cell.length_c   1.000
_cell.angle_alpha   90.00
_cell.angle_beta   90.00
_cell.angle_gamma   90.00
#
_symmetry.space_group_name_H-M   'P 1'
#
loop_
_entity.id
_entity.type
_entity.pdbx_description
1 polymer ?
#
loop_
_entity_poly.entity_id
_entity_poly.type
_entity_poly.pdbx_seq_one_letter_code
_entity_poly.pdbx_strand_id
1 'polypeptide(L)'
;MTWEGKTYQRNVNNQTGEVNFEREYKPGVKEEISVTDSGQIKQKLTWDNIFGKPQESVKVFDANGKFLTELSGNKPATVETSPNEKVTIKPNEPQGPVQRSDLNEVKNLISNGNLSSKERLSKINTLDEIEVNGKRYVKETVVTENVKTKNTKERVTFFTLQNENGKSERISFEEVDSGYKDSKGKPIKTIEMVQVQSEGTVAEDTKRFDRFGNEKPDQDHAGNYPTFAENPKYYLERTKQIFKEKNIQPLLDSSGNLEKYNGNASLVSLSNEGFMNISSLAQTQRDQSYLGQRDKNGKPVLYSLPGSKGGDVLDESACQSHGPATVLASLGFKMTPEQINQYGKLNVMITRMVAEAGQMLPHKPRPSEMSIQEISDLVLKPLGFEVPPGNEGALIAWGEDRPKEPNKDKYEFDPDGYEKAKDVYKQELRAFKLKFQEEHLNTWITKQLEKGNIVVSGADFTAGGHVATFVGKDRDGWFSNDSYGDANTKYASRDGKMNHYKFQDYALGYGYVIKKSGNPMTETERKTYLKDYTSFPGLKKQQANISTSIQSLENIVKNASDEKKRQESEQKLNELRENLETTKEEIERIKKTWGLK
;
A
#
# COMPACT_ATOMS: atom_id res chain seq x y z
N MET A 1 9.95 -28.37 -19.62
CA MET A 1 10.60 -27.11 -20.06
C MET A 1 12.11 -27.32 -20.02
N THR A 2 12.86 -26.70 -20.92
CA THR A 2 14.33 -26.63 -20.84
C THR A 2 14.76 -25.18 -20.57
N TRP A 3 15.58 -24.98 -19.54
CA TRP A 3 16.11 -23.68 -19.13
C TRP A 3 17.59 -23.84 -18.77
N GLU A 4 18.46 -22.97 -19.29
CA GLU A 4 19.92 -23.05 -19.13
C GLU A 4 20.52 -24.46 -19.43
N GLY A 5 19.97 -25.15 -20.43
CA GLY A 5 20.41 -26.51 -20.80
C GLY A 5 20.02 -27.60 -19.80
N LYS A 6 19.09 -27.32 -18.88
CA LYS A 6 18.55 -28.28 -17.90
C LYS A 6 17.07 -28.55 -18.15
N THR A 7 16.65 -29.79 -17.94
CA THR A 7 15.27 -30.23 -18.14
C THR A 7 14.53 -30.20 -16.81
N TYR A 8 13.33 -29.61 -16.82
CA TYR A 8 12.46 -29.47 -15.65
C TYR A 8 11.16 -30.24 -15.85
N GLN A 9 10.67 -30.85 -14.77
CA GLN A 9 9.38 -31.53 -14.75
C GLN A 9 8.28 -30.50 -14.55
N ARG A 10 7.24 -30.59 -15.39
CA ARG A 10 6.07 -29.72 -15.29
C ARG A 10 5.18 -30.22 -14.16
N ASN A 11 4.93 -29.36 -13.19
CA ASN A 11 3.95 -29.55 -12.15
C ASN A 11 2.80 -28.57 -12.39
N VAL A 12 1.58 -29.05 -12.17
CA VAL A 12 0.36 -28.25 -12.28
C VAL A 12 -0.32 -28.30 -10.94
N ASN A 13 -0.47 -27.15 -10.30
CA ASN A 13 -1.26 -27.03 -9.11
C ASN A 13 -2.74 -27.13 -9.52
N ASN A 14 -3.34 -28.29 -9.27
CA ASN A 14 -4.73 -28.57 -9.66
C ASN A 14 -5.77 -27.73 -8.88
N GLN A 15 -5.36 -26.93 -7.90
CA GLN A 15 -6.22 -26.05 -7.10
C GLN A 15 -6.09 -24.57 -7.50
N THR A 16 -4.89 -24.09 -7.86
CA THR A 16 -4.66 -22.69 -8.29
C THR A 16 -4.57 -22.53 -9.81
N GLY A 17 -4.45 -23.63 -10.56
CA GLY A 17 -4.19 -23.61 -12.00
C GLY A 17 -2.76 -23.21 -12.38
N GLU A 18 -1.92 -22.90 -11.39
CA GLU A 18 -0.55 -22.47 -11.62
C GLU A 18 0.32 -23.62 -12.13
N VAL A 19 1.16 -23.32 -13.12
CA VAL A 19 2.09 -24.26 -13.72
C VAL A 19 3.50 -23.85 -13.31
N ASN A 20 4.18 -24.70 -12.56
CA ASN A 20 5.57 -24.53 -12.19
C ASN A 20 6.43 -25.68 -12.73
N PHE A 21 7.74 -25.46 -12.84
CA PHE A 21 8.66 -26.42 -13.40
C PHE A 21 9.79 -26.72 -12.42
N GLU A 22 9.86 -27.93 -11.89
CA GLU A 22 10.77 -28.27 -10.79
C GLU A 22 11.85 -29.27 -11.21
N ARG A 23 12.99 -29.22 -10.52
CA ARG A 23 14.01 -30.26 -10.49
C ARG A 23 14.80 -30.22 -9.18
N GLU A 24 15.51 -31.30 -8.89
CA GLU A 24 16.55 -31.28 -7.87
C GLU A 24 17.83 -30.63 -8.43
N TYR A 25 18.29 -29.55 -7.81
CA TYR A 25 19.49 -28.83 -8.25
C TYR A 25 20.76 -29.55 -7.81
N LYS A 26 20.77 -29.98 -6.54
CA LYS A 26 21.78 -30.79 -5.86
C LYS A 26 21.11 -31.42 -4.62
N PRO A 27 21.72 -32.43 -3.96
CA PRO A 27 21.10 -33.08 -2.81
C PRO A 27 20.62 -32.07 -1.77
N GLY A 28 19.33 -32.13 -1.44
CA GLY A 28 18.70 -31.24 -0.44
C GLY A 28 18.39 -29.82 -0.92
N VAL A 29 18.55 -29.51 -2.21
CA VAL A 29 18.20 -28.20 -2.79
C VAL A 29 17.25 -28.38 -3.97
N LYS A 30 16.02 -27.90 -3.80
CA LYS A 30 15.01 -27.87 -4.87
C LYS A 30 15.16 -26.62 -5.72
N GLU A 31 15.03 -26.77 -7.03
CA GLU A 31 14.97 -25.65 -7.97
C GLU A 31 13.64 -25.65 -8.71
N GLU A 32 13.01 -24.49 -8.74
CA GLU A 32 11.72 -24.24 -9.37
C GLU A 32 11.85 -23.08 -10.35
N ILE A 33 11.35 -23.28 -11.57
CA ILE A 33 11.17 -22.24 -12.57
C ILE A 33 9.70 -21.90 -12.65
N SER A 34 9.39 -20.62 -12.44
CA SER A 34 8.06 -20.07 -12.71
C SER A 34 8.17 -18.91 -13.69
N VAL A 35 7.15 -18.77 -14.53
CA VAL A 35 7.00 -17.63 -15.43
C VAL A 35 5.91 -16.75 -14.85
N THR A 36 6.22 -15.48 -14.59
CA THR A 36 5.23 -14.54 -14.07
C THR A 36 4.32 -14.05 -15.19
N ASP A 37 3.15 -13.55 -14.80
CA ASP A 37 2.21 -12.88 -15.72
C ASP A 37 2.82 -11.67 -16.45
N SER A 38 3.91 -11.09 -15.92
CA SER A 38 4.69 -10.02 -16.55
C SER A 38 5.75 -10.51 -17.55
N GLY A 39 5.81 -11.82 -17.84
CA GLY A 39 6.76 -12.44 -18.76
C GLY A 39 8.16 -12.65 -18.20
N GLN A 40 8.36 -12.49 -16.89
CA GLN A 40 9.66 -12.72 -16.25
C GLN A 40 9.82 -14.19 -15.88
N ILE A 41 11.07 -14.67 -15.88
CA ILE A 41 11.41 -16.03 -15.50
C ILE A 41 12.04 -15.98 -14.12
N LYS A 42 11.44 -16.66 -13.14
CA LYS A 42 11.94 -16.78 -11.78
C LYS A 42 12.53 -18.17 -11.60
N GLN A 43 13.79 -18.23 -11.19
CA GLN A 43 14.50 -19.43 -10.78
C GLN A 43 14.69 -19.41 -9.27
N LYS A 44 13.85 -20.17 -8.58
CA LYS A 44 13.82 -20.28 -7.12
C LYS A 44 14.62 -21.50 -6.68
N LEU A 45 15.57 -21.31 -5.78
CA LEU A 45 16.28 -22.35 -5.04
C LEU A 45 15.75 -22.39 -3.61
N THR A 46 15.40 -23.58 -3.12
CA THR A 46 14.95 -23.80 -1.74
C THR A 46 15.83 -24.87 -1.09
N TRP A 47 16.33 -24.60 0.12
CA TRP A 47 17.16 -25.54 0.89
C TRP A 47 16.96 -25.37 2.39
N ASP A 48 17.29 -26.39 3.18
CA ASP A 48 17.36 -26.25 4.62
C ASP A 48 18.75 -25.79 5.05
N ASN A 49 18.81 -24.78 5.93
CA ASN A 49 20.08 -24.36 6.51
C ASN A 49 20.60 -25.39 7.54
N ILE A 50 21.80 -25.17 8.07
CA ILE A 50 22.43 -26.05 9.07
C ILE A 50 21.62 -26.26 10.36
N PHE A 51 20.56 -25.46 10.59
CA PHE A 51 19.64 -25.56 11.71
C PHE A 51 18.27 -26.16 11.32
N GLY A 52 18.13 -26.70 10.10
CA GLY A 52 16.89 -27.28 9.60
C GLY A 52 15.80 -26.26 9.30
N LYS A 53 16.14 -24.98 9.11
CA LYS A 53 15.17 -23.95 8.72
C LYS A 53 15.19 -23.74 7.21
N PRO A 54 14.02 -23.71 6.55
CA PRO A 54 13.95 -23.52 5.10
C PRO A 54 14.39 -22.11 4.71
N GLN A 55 15.28 -22.04 3.73
CA GLN A 55 15.79 -20.84 3.08
C GLN A 55 15.37 -20.84 1.61
N GLU A 56 15.25 -19.65 1.04
CA GLU A 56 15.05 -19.50 -0.40
C GLU A 56 15.98 -18.43 -1.00
N SER A 57 16.39 -18.67 -2.25
CA SER A 57 16.98 -17.69 -3.16
C SER A 57 16.16 -17.69 -4.44
N VAL A 58 15.86 -16.53 -4.99
CA VAL A 58 15.12 -16.39 -6.25
C VAL A 58 15.92 -15.49 -7.18
N LYS A 59 16.41 -16.07 -8.27
CA LYS A 59 16.96 -15.32 -9.40
C LYS A 59 15.84 -14.95 -10.34
N VAL A 60 15.81 -13.70 -10.79
CA VAL A 60 14.81 -13.20 -11.73
C VAL A 60 15.51 -12.86 -13.03
N PHE A 61 14.92 -13.27 -14.14
CA PHE A 61 15.38 -13.06 -15.51
C PHE A 61 14.27 -12.42 -16.34
N ASP A 62 14.63 -11.67 -17.38
CA ASP A 62 13.64 -11.16 -18.32
C ASP A 62 13.14 -12.27 -19.26
N ALA A 63 12.16 -11.93 -20.10
CA ALA A 63 11.58 -12.85 -21.09
C ALA A 63 12.60 -13.42 -22.09
N ASN A 64 13.77 -12.78 -22.24
CA ASN A 64 14.86 -13.19 -23.13
C ASN A 64 15.99 -13.94 -22.38
N GLY A 65 15.83 -14.15 -21.07
CA GLY A 65 16.79 -14.83 -20.21
C GLY A 65 18.01 -14.02 -19.79
N LYS A 66 17.94 -12.68 -19.88
CA LYS A 66 18.93 -11.82 -19.24
C LYS A 66 18.71 -11.81 -17.72
N PHE A 67 19.77 -12.07 -16.96
CA PHE A 67 19.76 -11.98 -15.51
C PHE A 67 19.43 -10.55 -15.04
N LEU A 68 18.49 -10.44 -14.09
CA LEU A 68 18.01 -9.16 -13.59
C LEU A 68 18.41 -8.90 -12.15
N THR A 69 18.09 -9.82 -11.24
CA THR A 69 18.39 -9.69 -9.81
C THR A 69 18.34 -11.04 -9.09
N GLU A 70 18.87 -11.09 -7.87
CA GLU A 70 18.79 -12.22 -6.94
C GLU A 70 18.24 -11.75 -5.60
N LEU A 71 17.15 -12.39 -5.15
CA LEU A 71 16.47 -12.16 -3.88
C LEU A 71 16.80 -13.32 -2.95
N SER A 72 17.01 -13.09 -1.66
CA SER A 72 17.29 -14.17 -0.69
C SER A 72 16.60 -13.91 0.64
N GLY A 73 16.13 -14.96 1.31
CA GLY A 73 15.51 -14.82 2.62
C GLY A 73 15.10 -16.13 3.28
N ASN A 74 14.56 -16.01 4.50
CA ASN A 74 13.83 -17.12 5.12
C ASN A 74 12.60 -17.42 4.27
N LYS A 75 12.37 -18.70 3.93
CA LYS A 75 11.15 -19.11 3.24
C LYS A 75 9.95 -18.58 4.06
N PRO A 76 8.95 -17.91 3.45
CA PRO A 76 7.70 -17.63 4.16
C PRO A 76 7.15 -18.96 4.68
N ALA A 77 6.60 -18.96 5.89
CA ALA A 77 6.06 -20.17 6.50
C ALA A 77 4.89 -20.68 5.65
N THR A 78 5.17 -21.50 4.64
CA THR A 78 4.18 -22.41 4.07
C THR A 78 3.92 -23.42 5.15
N VAL A 79 2.85 -23.23 5.92
CA VAL A 79 2.32 -24.28 6.76
C VAL A 79 1.92 -25.41 5.81
N GLU A 80 2.73 -26.47 5.75
CA GLU A 80 2.37 -27.77 5.16
C GLU A 80 1.33 -28.47 6.04
N THR A 81 0.24 -27.79 6.39
CA THR A 81 -0.94 -28.50 6.88
C THR A 81 -1.78 -28.78 5.65
N SER A 82 -1.85 -30.06 5.28
CA SER A 82 -2.85 -30.55 4.33
C SER A 82 -4.20 -29.91 4.68
N PRO A 83 -4.97 -29.37 3.71
CA PRO A 83 -6.29 -28.78 3.95
C PRO A 83 -7.31 -29.71 4.63
N ASN A 84 -6.93 -30.98 4.86
CA ASN A 84 -7.72 -32.04 5.45
C ASN A 84 -7.28 -32.48 6.85
N GLU A 85 -6.27 -31.84 7.47
CA GLU A 85 -5.95 -32.14 8.86
C GLU A 85 -6.97 -31.44 9.78
N LYS A 86 -7.97 -32.21 10.24
CA LYS A 86 -8.97 -31.75 11.21
C LYS A 86 -8.30 -31.49 12.55
N VAL A 87 -7.80 -30.27 12.78
CA VAL A 87 -7.46 -29.81 14.13
C VAL A 87 -8.77 -29.66 14.91
N THR A 88 -9.02 -30.56 15.85
CA THR A 88 -10.18 -30.45 16.74
C THR A 88 -9.80 -29.56 17.93
N ILE A 89 -10.02 -28.26 17.80
CA ILE A 89 -9.87 -27.30 18.90
C ILE A 89 -11.06 -27.50 19.84
N LYS A 90 -10.81 -27.90 21.09
CA LYS A 90 -11.87 -28.01 22.11
C LYS A 90 -11.93 -26.72 22.93
N PRO A 91 -13.10 -26.08 23.08
CA PRO A 91 -13.27 -24.99 24.04
C PRO A 91 -12.97 -25.51 25.46
N ASN A 92 -12.42 -24.65 26.32
CA ASN A 92 -12.38 -24.97 27.74
C ASN A 92 -13.82 -25.06 28.26
N GLU A 93 -14.21 -26.16 28.89
CA GLU A 93 -15.49 -26.23 29.60
C GLU A 93 -15.26 -25.66 31.02
N PRO A 94 -15.84 -24.50 31.37
CA PRO A 94 -15.60 -23.86 32.66
C PRO A 94 -16.11 -24.74 33.80
N GLN A 95 -15.26 -25.04 34.79
CA GLN A 95 -15.67 -25.70 36.03
C GLN A 95 -16.25 -24.65 37.01
N GLY A 96 -17.34 -23.97 36.62
CA GLY A 96 -17.96 -22.90 37.42
C GLY A 96 -18.71 -21.84 36.60
N PRO A 97 -19.22 -20.76 37.23
CA PRO A 97 -19.81 -19.64 36.50
C PRO A 97 -18.76 -18.97 35.61
N VAL A 98 -19.12 -18.79 34.33
CA VAL A 98 -18.25 -18.24 33.28
C VAL A 98 -17.71 -16.86 33.67
N GLN A 99 -16.38 -16.72 33.75
CA GLN A 99 -15.74 -15.41 33.90
C GLN A 99 -15.57 -14.75 32.54
N ARG A 100 -16.30 -13.65 32.31
CA ARG A 100 -16.32 -12.90 31.05
C ARG A 100 -15.89 -11.46 31.30
N SER A 101 -15.04 -10.94 30.43
CA SER A 101 -14.66 -9.52 30.40
C SER A 101 -14.80 -8.91 29.01
N ASP A 102 -15.07 -7.61 28.97
CA ASP A 102 -15.00 -6.85 27.73
C ASP A 102 -13.57 -6.37 27.42
N LEU A 103 -13.35 -5.86 26.21
CA LEU A 103 -12.04 -5.36 25.81
C LEU A 103 -11.52 -4.24 26.72
N ASN A 104 -12.38 -3.36 27.24
CA ASN A 104 -11.95 -2.25 28.08
C ASN A 104 -11.47 -2.74 29.45
N GLU A 105 -12.14 -3.73 30.03
CA GLU A 105 -11.71 -4.39 31.26
C GLU A 105 -10.37 -5.10 31.08
N VAL A 106 -10.19 -5.81 29.97
CA VAL A 106 -8.92 -6.45 29.61
C VAL A 106 -7.82 -5.40 29.41
N LYS A 107 -8.11 -4.28 28.74
CA LYS A 107 -7.16 -3.16 28.58
C LYS A 107 -6.79 -2.52 29.91
N ASN A 108 -7.75 -2.33 30.82
CA ASN A 108 -7.51 -1.81 32.17
C ASN A 108 -6.63 -2.78 32.97
N LEU A 109 -6.82 -4.09 32.80
CA LEU A 109 -5.99 -5.11 33.44
C LEU A 109 -4.55 -5.11 32.91
N ILE A 110 -4.37 -5.02 31.58
CA ILE A 110 -3.06 -4.97 30.91
C ILE A 110 -2.29 -3.70 31.29
N SER A 111 -2.98 -2.57 31.39
CA SER A 111 -2.40 -1.26 31.69
C SER A 111 -2.21 -0.99 33.19
N ASN A 112 -2.65 -1.90 34.06
CA ASN A 112 -2.60 -1.71 35.52
C ASN A 112 -1.16 -1.67 36.06
N GLY A 113 -0.64 -0.47 36.29
CA GLY A 113 0.71 -0.24 36.81
C GLY A 113 0.97 -0.78 38.22
N ASN A 114 -0.06 -1.14 38.99
CA ASN A 114 0.06 -1.67 40.35
C ASN A 114 0.35 -3.18 40.38
N LEU A 115 0.27 -3.87 39.24
CA LEU A 115 0.55 -5.30 39.11
C LEU A 115 1.79 -5.52 38.25
N SER A 116 2.57 -6.55 38.50
CA SER A 116 3.62 -7.00 37.57
C SER A 116 3.01 -7.57 36.28
N SER A 117 3.80 -7.64 35.21
CA SER A 117 3.38 -8.27 33.93
C SER A 117 2.93 -9.72 34.12
N LYS A 118 3.57 -10.48 35.01
CA LYS A 118 3.17 -11.85 35.36
C LYS A 118 1.84 -11.92 36.09
N GLU A 119 1.60 -11.05 37.06
CA GLU A 119 0.32 -11.00 37.79
C GLU A 119 -0.84 -10.59 36.89
N ARG A 120 -0.60 -9.62 35.98
CA ARG A 120 -1.58 -9.24 34.96
C ARG A 120 -1.90 -10.42 34.04
N LEU A 121 -0.89 -11.17 33.59
CA LEU A 121 -1.07 -12.32 32.70
C LEU A 121 -1.80 -13.47 33.41
N SER A 122 -1.49 -13.72 34.67
CA SER A 122 -2.17 -14.70 35.52
C SER A 122 -3.66 -14.36 35.68
N LYS A 123 -4.01 -13.08 35.87
CA LYS A 123 -5.41 -12.64 35.92
C LYS A 123 -6.13 -12.77 34.58
N ILE A 124 -5.46 -12.49 33.46
CA ILE A 124 -6.04 -12.75 32.12
C ILE A 124 -6.29 -14.26 31.95
N ASN A 125 -5.40 -15.10 32.48
CA ASN A 125 -5.54 -16.55 32.44
C ASN A 125 -6.73 -17.08 33.26
N THR A 126 -7.35 -16.30 34.16
CA THR A 126 -8.56 -16.77 34.88
C THR A 126 -9.84 -16.55 34.09
N LEU A 127 -9.81 -15.75 33.02
CA LEU A 127 -10.97 -15.49 32.18
C LEU A 127 -11.29 -16.72 31.32
N ASP A 128 -12.57 -17.05 31.21
CA ASP A 128 -13.05 -18.09 30.31
C ASP A 128 -13.34 -17.51 28.92
N GLU A 129 -13.75 -16.24 28.87
CA GLU A 129 -14.19 -15.57 27.65
C GLU A 129 -13.84 -14.08 27.63
N ILE A 130 -13.61 -13.56 26.43
CA ILE A 130 -13.50 -12.11 26.19
C ILE A 130 -14.43 -11.66 25.06
N GLU A 131 -14.95 -10.44 25.17
CA GLU A 131 -15.70 -9.79 24.08
C GLU A 131 -14.88 -8.65 23.48
N VAL A 132 -14.61 -8.72 22.17
CA VAL A 132 -13.83 -7.71 21.44
C VAL A 132 -14.61 -7.28 20.21
N ASN A 133 -14.94 -5.99 20.11
CA ASN A 133 -15.70 -5.39 19.01
C ASN A 133 -17.03 -6.12 18.71
N GLY A 134 -17.75 -6.57 19.75
CA GLY A 134 -19.02 -7.31 19.62
C GLY A 134 -18.87 -8.78 19.24
N LYS A 135 -17.64 -9.30 19.10
CA LYS A 135 -17.36 -10.72 18.86
C LYS A 135 -16.92 -11.41 20.15
N ARG A 136 -17.42 -12.63 20.38
CA ARG A 136 -17.11 -13.48 21.54
C ARG A 136 -15.94 -14.40 21.24
N TYR A 137 -14.93 -14.40 22.10
CA TYR A 137 -13.76 -15.30 22.02
C TYR A 137 -13.71 -16.16 23.29
N VAL A 138 -13.57 -17.47 23.10
CA VAL A 138 -13.52 -18.48 24.17
C VAL A 138 -12.07 -18.89 24.40
N LYS A 139 -11.66 -19.09 25.65
CA LYS A 139 -10.29 -19.48 25.99
C LYS A 139 -9.91 -20.82 25.35
N GLU A 140 -8.74 -20.85 24.70
CA GLU A 140 -8.15 -22.06 24.14
C GLU A 140 -7.50 -22.89 25.25
N THR A 141 -7.87 -24.17 25.33
CA THR A 141 -7.15 -25.14 26.17
C THR A 141 -6.25 -25.95 25.26
N VAL A 142 -4.94 -25.89 25.49
CA VAL A 142 -3.97 -26.67 24.70
C VAL A 142 -4.19 -28.16 24.99
N VAL A 143 -4.82 -28.90 24.06
CA VAL A 143 -4.72 -30.35 23.99
C VAL A 143 -3.70 -30.67 22.92
N THR A 144 -2.41 -30.59 23.26
CA THR A 144 -1.34 -31.07 22.38
C THR A 144 -1.32 -32.59 22.37
N GLU A 145 -2.03 -33.21 21.43
CA GLU A 145 -1.57 -34.49 20.90
C GLU A 145 -0.47 -34.19 19.87
N ASN A 146 0.78 -34.43 20.27
CA ASN A 146 1.96 -34.57 19.39
C ASN A 146 2.56 -33.31 18.71
N VAL A 147 2.89 -32.26 19.46
CA VAL A 147 3.91 -31.30 19.00
C VAL A 147 5.10 -31.25 19.96
N LYS A 148 6.25 -31.78 19.53
CA LYS A 148 7.55 -31.69 20.21
C LYS A 148 8.13 -30.27 20.13
N THR A 149 7.46 -29.26 20.68
CA THR A 149 8.06 -27.95 20.89
C THR A 149 7.87 -27.52 22.34
N LYS A 150 8.97 -27.49 23.09
CA LYS A 150 9.05 -26.82 24.40
C LYS A 150 8.84 -25.33 24.20
N ASN A 151 7.61 -24.85 24.27
CA ASN A 151 7.31 -23.42 24.37
C ASN A 151 7.29 -23.03 25.86
N THR A 152 8.38 -22.42 26.34
CA THR A 152 8.57 -22.01 27.74
C THR A 152 8.07 -20.58 28.02
N LYS A 153 7.19 -20.01 27.18
CA LYS A 153 6.56 -18.71 27.42
C LYS A 153 5.09 -18.92 27.77
N GLU A 154 4.66 -18.44 28.94
CA GLU A 154 3.25 -18.37 29.30
C GLU A 154 2.55 -17.46 28.29
N ARG A 155 1.67 -18.04 27.46
CA ARG A 155 0.82 -17.34 26.49
C ARG A 155 -0.61 -17.75 26.78
N VAL A 156 -1.49 -16.78 26.98
CA VAL A 156 -2.93 -17.01 27.17
C VAL A 156 -3.63 -16.70 25.85
N THR A 157 -4.44 -17.61 25.33
CA THR A 157 -5.08 -17.48 24.01
C THR A 157 -6.59 -17.70 24.11
N PHE A 158 -7.36 -16.90 23.37
CA PHE A 158 -8.81 -16.98 23.18
C PHE A 158 -9.12 -17.06 21.68
N PHE A 159 -10.22 -17.69 21.27
CA PHE A 159 -10.55 -17.88 19.87
C PHE A 159 -12.06 -17.78 19.59
N THR A 160 -12.45 -17.42 18.36
CA THR A 160 -13.86 -17.49 17.92
C THR A 160 -14.24 -18.91 17.52
N LEU A 161 -15.43 -19.35 17.94
CA LEU A 161 -16.08 -20.54 17.38
C LEU A 161 -16.50 -20.18 15.94
N GLN A 162 -15.83 -20.76 14.94
CA GLN A 162 -15.96 -20.61 13.47
C GLN A 162 -16.85 -19.47 12.92
N ASN A 163 -16.26 -18.62 12.06
CA ASN A 163 -17.04 -17.73 11.18
C ASN A 163 -17.57 -18.47 9.93
N GLU A 164 -18.42 -17.81 9.12
CA GLU A 164 -19.09 -18.37 7.91
C GLU A 164 -18.13 -18.94 6.85
N ASN A 165 -16.82 -18.67 6.95
CA ASN A 165 -15.76 -19.18 6.07
C ASN A 165 -14.93 -20.32 6.70
N GLY A 166 -15.34 -20.85 7.86
CA GLY A 166 -14.67 -21.98 8.53
C GLY A 166 -13.34 -21.65 9.21
N LYS A 167 -12.98 -20.37 9.39
CA LYS A 167 -11.71 -19.94 10.01
C LYS A 167 -11.93 -19.36 11.42
N SER A 168 -11.04 -19.70 12.37
CA SER A 168 -11.03 -19.16 13.73
C SER A 168 -10.17 -17.89 13.81
N GLU A 169 -10.65 -16.88 14.52
CA GLU A 169 -9.84 -15.73 14.93
C GLU A 169 -9.24 -16.03 16.31
N ARG A 170 -7.98 -15.65 16.57
CA ARG A 170 -7.34 -15.81 17.88
C ARG A 170 -6.98 -14.45 18.49
N ILE A 171 -7.03 -14.35 19.81
CA ILE A 171 -6.48 -13.25 20.60
C ILE A 171 -5.57 -13.86 21.63
N SER A 172 -4.34 -13.37 21.72
CA SER A 172 -3.36 -13.89 22.66
C SER A 172 -2.64 -12.80 23.42
N PHE A 173 -2.22 -13.14 24.63
CA PHE A 173 -1.52 -12.25 25.55
C PHE A 173 -0.21 -12.91 25.95
N GLU A 174 0.90 -12.19 25.79
CA GLU A 174 2.22 -12.66 26.19
C GLU A 174 3.06 -11.57 26.86
N GLU A 175 3.98 -11.98 27.73
CA GLU A 175 4.95 -11.07 28.33
C GLU A 175 6.06 -10.73 27.32
N VAL A 176 6.27 -9.43 27.08
CA VAL A 176 7.28 -8.89 26.16
C VAL A 176 8.12 -7.79 26.83
N ASP A 177 9.23 -7.42 26.19
CA ASP A 177 9.98 -6.21 26.55
C ASP A 177 9.23 -4.96 26.09
N SER A 178 9.07 -3.98 26.99
CA SER A 178 8.37 -2.72 26.69
C SER A 178 9.18 -1.75 25.82
N GLY A 179 10.44 -2.06 25.53
CA GLY A 179 11.39 -1.16 24.87
C GLY A 179 12.05 -0.14 25.81
N TYR A 180 11.58 -0.02 27.06
CA TYR A 180 12.15 0.85 28.09
C TYR A 180 13.02 0.05 29.06
N LYS A 181 14.03 0.71 29.63
CA LYS A 181 14.91 0.16 30.67
C LYS A 181 14.65 0.87 32.00
N ASP A 182 14.77 0.15 33.11
CA ASP A 182 14.71 0.74 34.44
C ASP A 182 15.98 1.56 34.75
N SER A 183 16.02 2.20 35.93
CA SER A 183 17.17 2.98 36.40
C SER A 183 18.46 2.16 36.56
N LYS A 184 18.37 0.82 36.46
CA LYS A 184 19.50 -0.12 36.52
C LYS A 184 19.81 -0.73 35.14
N GLY A 185 19.20 -0.23 34.07
CA GLY A 185 19.42 -0.67 32.69
C GLY A 185 18.72 -1.99 32.32
N LYS A 186 17.88 -2.55 33.19
CA LYS A 186 17.15 -3.79 32.93
C LYS A 186 15.87 -3.52 32.12
N PRO A 187 15.58 -4.31 31.07
CA PRO A 187 14.35 -4.17 30.31
C PRO A 187 13.10 -4.27 31.19
N ILE A 188 12.21 -3.28 31.08
CA ILE A 188 10.91 -3.28 31.74
C ILE A 188 9.98 -4.19 30.94
N LYS A 189 9.41 -5.21 31.59
CA LYS A 189 8.46 -6.14 30.97
C LYS A 189 7.04 -5.54 30.91
N THR A 190 6.27 -5.96 29.92
CA THR A 190 4.85 -5.61 29.74
C THR A 190 4.10 -6.77 29.11
N ILE A 191 2.78 -6.66 28.98
CA ILE A 191 1.98 -7.58 28.17
C ILE A 191 1.76 -6.96 26.80
N GLU A 192 1.93 -7.76 25.75
CA GLU A 192 1.43 -7.48 24.40
C GLU A 192 0.19 -8.32 24.15
N MET A 193 -0.86 -7.69 23.63
CA MET A 193 -2.03 -8.37 23.08
C MET A 193 -1.84 -8.50 21.57
N VAL A 194 -2.08 -9.69 21.04
CA VAL A 194 -1.94 -10.04 19.62
C VAL A 194 -3.23 -10.69 19.17
N GLN A 195 -3.98 -10.03 18.28
CA GLN A 195 -5.17 -10.58 17.64
C GLN A 195 -4.80 -11.07 16.23
N VAL A 196 -4.99 -12.35 15.93
CA VAL A 196 -4.82 -12.93 14.60
C VAL A 196 -6.19 -13.21 14.01
N GLN A 197 -6.60 -12.46 12.99
CA GLN A 197 -7.94 -12.54 12.40
C GLN A 197 -8.08 -13.66 11.34
N SER A 198 -6.96 -14.17 10.83
CA SER A 198 -6.94 -15.37 9.99
C SER A 198 -5.62 -16.11 10.15
N GLU A 199 -5.64 -17.23 10.88
CA GLU A 199 -4.47 -18.09 11.03
C GLU A 199 -4.26 -18.99 9.82
N GLY A 200 -3.00 -19.32 9.53
CA GLY A 200 -2.65 -20.23 8.45
C GLY A 200 -2.82 -19.65 7.03
N THR A 201 -2.90 -18.32 6.90
CA THR A 201 -2.89 -17.61 5.60
C THR A 201 -1.48 -17.13 5.26
N VAL A 202 -1.22 -16.85 3.97
CA VAL A 202 0.09 -16.38 3.46
C VAL A 202 0.53 -15.05 4.12
N ALA A 203 -0.43 -14.29 4.65
CA ALA A 203 -0.21 -13.10 5.46
C ALA A 203 -1.20 -13.11 6.66
N GLU A 204 -0.74 -13.59 7.82
CA GLU A 204 -1.55 -13.58 9.05
C GLU A 204 -1.94 -12.13 9.43
N ASP A 205 -3.23 -11.83 9.40
CA ASP A 205 -3.77 -10.53 9.79
C ASP A 205 -3.64 -10.35 11.30
N THR A 206 -2.53 -9.75 11.72
CA THR A 206 -2.11 -9.66 13.11
C THR A 206 -2.24 -8.23 13.61
N LYS A 207 -3.14 -7.96 14.55
CA LYS A 207 -3.23 -6.69 15.27
C LYS A 207 -2.49 -6.79 16.60
N ARG A 208 -1.48 -5.92 16.78
CA ARG A 208 -0.72 -5.81 18.02
C ARG A 208 -1.18 -4.59 18.81
N PHE A 209 -1.26 -4.74 20.13
CA PHE A 209 -1.57 -3.65 21.04
C PHE A 209 -0.39 -3.37 21.98
N ASP A 210 -0.17 -2.10 22.29
CA ASP A 210 0.84 -1.68 23.26
C ASP A 210 0.39 -1.94 24.71
N ARG A 211 1.23 -1.53 25.67
CA ARG A 211 1.01 -1.74 27.11
C ARG A 211 -0.24 -1.06 27.68
N PHE A 212 -0.87 -0.15 26.95
CA PHE A 212 -2.10 0.52 27.34
C PHE A 212 -3.33 -0.06 26.62
N GLY A 213 -3.13 -1.10 25.80
CA GLY A 213 -4.19 -1.66 24.98
C GLY A 213 -4.47 -0.85 23.72
N ASN A 214 -3.51 -0.02 23.29
CA ASN A 214 -3.65 0.79 22.09
C ASN A 214 -3.11 -0.01 20.93
N GLU A 215 -3.89 -0.08 19.86
CA GLU A 215 -3.42 -0.73 18.66
C GLU A 215 -2.18 0.00 18.13
N LYS A 216 -1.07 -0.73 18.02
CA LYS A 216 0.13 -0.24 17.35
C LYS A 216 -0.27 0.12 15.91
N PRO A 217 0.14 1.30 15.40
CA PRO A 217 -0.07 1.61 13.98
C PRO A 217 0.50 0.48 13.10
N ASP A 218 0.08 0.41 11.84
CA ASP A 218 0.65 -0.49 10.79
C ASP A 218 0.14 -1.93 10.69
N GLN A 219 -0.98 -2.26 11.32
CA GLN A 219 -1.46 -3.65 11.33
C GLN A 219 -2.49 -3.92 10.21
N ASP A 220 -2.68 -3.00 9.25
CA ASP A 220 -3.63 -3.22 8.14
C ASP A 220 -3.06 -4.15 7.07
N HIS A 221 -3.16 -5.45 7.29
CA HIS A 221 -2.78 -6.45 6.29
C HIS A 221 -3.80 -6.53 5.13
N ALA A 222 -5.03 -6.04 5.30
CA ALA A 222 -6.12 -6.42 4.39
C ALA A 222 -7.10 -5.30 3.99
N GLY A 223 -6.92 -4.07 4.48
CA GLY A 223 -7.99 -3.08 4.47
C GLY A 223 -9.09 -3.41 5.48
N ASN A 224 -8.83 -4.27 6.46
CA ASN A 224 -9.86 -4.92 7.29
C ASN A 224 -10.46 -4.01 8.38
N TYR A 225 -9.94 -2.79 8.55
CA TYR A 225 -10.50 -1.87 9.54
C TYR A 225 -11.91 -1.44 9.19
N PRO A 226 -12.88 -1.51 10.13
CA PRO A 226 -14.20 -0.97 9.87
C PRO A 226 -14.06 0.51 9.48
N THR A 227 -14.84 0.96 8.51
CA THR A 227 -14.98 2.39 8.20
C THR A 227 -15.57 3.12 9.40
N PHE A 228 -15.47 4.45 9.39
CA PHE A 228 -16.12 5.25 10.42
C PHE A 228 -17.63 4.96 10.50
N ALA A 229 -18.30 4.76 9.35
CA ALA A 229 -19.72 4.43 9.31
C ALA A 229 -20.03 3.06 9.94
N GLU A 230 -19.15 2.07 9.76
CA GLU A 230 -19.31 0.73 10.33
C GLU A 230 -19.03 0.68 11.84
N ASN A 231 -18.08 1.48 12.34
CA ASN A 231 -17.76 1.52 13.77
C ASN A 231 -17.27 2.90 14.25
N PRO A 232 -18.19 3.87 14.47
CA PRO A 232 -17.82 5.22 14.92
C PRO A 232 -17.10 5.22 16.27
N LYS A 233 -17.50 4.32 17.18
CA LYS A 233 -16.96 4.22 18.54
C LYS A 233 -15.47 3.92 18.52
N TYR A 234 -15.02 3.02 17.63
CA TYR A 234 -13.59 2.70 17.48
C TYR A 234 -12.75 3.94 17.17
N TYR A 235 -13.18 4.77 16.22
CA TYR A 235 -12.47 5.99 15.82
C TYR A 235 -12.52 7.08 16.89
N LEU A 236 -13.67 7.25 17.56
CA LEU A 236 -13.83 8.24 18.63
C LEU A 236 -12.90 7.94 19.81
N GLU A 237 -12.86 6.70 20.29
CA GLU A 237 -12.01 6.31 21.42
C GLU A 237 -10.52 6.42 21.07
N ARG A 238 -10.13 5.97 19.87
CA ARG A 238 -8.76 6.13 19.36
C ARG A 238 -8.36 7.61 19.27
N THR A 239 -9.27 8.47 18.82
CA THR A 239 -9.01 9.91 18.69
C THR A 239 -8.79 10.57 20.04
N LYS A 240 -9.67 10.30 21.03
CA LYS A 240 -9.53 10.85 22.40
C LYS A 240 -8.14 10.54 22.97
N GLN A 241 -7.69 9.32 22.73
CA GLN A 241 -6.35 8.89 23.10
C GLN A 241 -5.26 9.67 22.37
N ILE A 242 -5.29 9.74 21.04
CA ILE A 242 -4.26 10.45 20.26
C ILE A 242 -4.23 11.92 20.67
N PHE A 243 -5.37 12.54 20.91
CA PHE A 243 -5.46 13.93 21.37
C PHE A 243 -4.76 14.12 22.71
N LYS A 244 -4.94 13.19 23.67
CA LYS A 244 -4.21 13.20 24.93
C LYS A 244 -2.70 13.01 24.74
N GLU A 245 -2.29 12.07 23.88
CA GLU A 245 -0.88 11.77 23.59
C GLU A 245 -0.17 12.95 22.92
N LYS A 246 -0.85 13.63 22.00
CA LYS A 246 -0.33 14.72 21.18
C LYS A 246 -0.65 16.10 21.74
N ASN A 247 -1.29 16.17 22.91
CA ASN A 247 -1.75 17.41 23.54
C ASN A 247 -2.65 18.29 22.63
N ILE A 248 -3.49 17.65 21.81
CA ILE A 248 -4.48 18.32 20.96
C ILE A 248 -5.72 18.59 21.81
N GLN A 249 -6.22 19.83 21.80
CA GLN A 249 -7.36 20.26 22.61
C GLN A 249 -8.65 20.23 21.77
N PRO A 250 -9.55 19.24 21.96
CA PRO A 250 -10.85 19.23 21.31
C PRO A 250 -11.83 20.18 21.99
N LEU A 251 -12.85 20.64 21.24
CA LEU A 251 -14.07 21.14 21.85
C LEU A 251 -14.98 19.97 22.25
N LEU A 252 -15.69 20.15 23.36
CA LEU A 252 -16.62 19.16 23.90
C LEU A 252 -18.04 19.72 23.89
N ASP A 253 -19.00 18.86 23.57
CA ASP A 253 -20.42 19.19 23.68
C ASP A 253 -20.88 19.26 25.15
N SER A 254 -22.14 19.64 25.37
CA SER A 254 -22.75 19.74 26.70
C SER A 254 -22.80 18.41 27.47
N SER A 255 -22.59 17.28 26.79
CA SER A 255 -22.54 15.93 27.36
C SER A 255 -21.11 15.42 27.57
N GLY A 256 -20.08 16.24 27.27
CA GLY A 256 -18.68 15.88 27.40
C GLY A 256 -18.13 15.00 26.26
N ASN A 257 -18.86 14.84 25.15
CA ASN A 257 -18.37 14.15 23.95
C ASN A 257 -17.64 15.13 23.03
N LEU A 258 -16.84 14.61 22.09
CA LEU A 258 -16.20 15.44 21.07
C LEU A 258 -17.27 16.18 20.25
N GLU A 259 -17.18 17.51 20.21
CA GLU A 259 -18.10 18.34 19.44
C GLU A 259 -17.90 18.10 17.94
N LYS A 260 -18.99 17.89 17.20
CA LYS A 260 -18.94 17.69 15.75
C LYS A 260 -18.71 19.02 15.03
N TYR A 261 -17.80 19.02 14.07
CA TYR A 261 -17.58 20.18 13.22
C TYR A 261 -18.58 20.21 12.05
N ASN A 262 -19.32 21.32 11.92
CA ASN A 262 -20.34 21.52 10.87
C ASN A 262 -21.37 20.38 10.75
N GLY A 263 -21.68 19.69 11.85
CA GLY A 263 -22.62 18.56 11.87
C GLY A 263 -22.12 17.28 11.18
N ASN A 264 -20.89 17.26 10.67
CA ASN A 264 -20.29 16.08 10.05
C ASN A 264 -19.91 15.07 11.14
N ALA A 265 -20.30 13.80 10.97
CA ALA A 265 -20.09 12.77 11.98
C ALA A 265 -18.61 12.39 12.15
N SER A 266 -17.77 12.51 11.11
CA SER A 266 -16.35 12.17 11.15
C SER A 266 -15.43 13.37 11.37
N LEU A 267 -15.97 14.58 11.50
CA LEU A 267 -15.19 15.79 11.81
C LEU A 267 -15.48 16.25 13.24
N VAL A 268 -14.42 16.52 14.00
CA VAL A 268 -14.52 17.05 15.36
C VAL A 268 -13.88 18.43 15.47
N SER A 269 -14.48 19.31 16.25
CA SER A 269 -14.01 20.68 16.47
C SER A 269 -12.85 20.72 17.47
N LEU A 270 -11.91 21.64 17.25
CA LEU A 270 -10.73 21.88 18.10
C LEU A 270 -10.77 23.29 18.70
N SER A 271 -10.18 23.48 19.87
CA SER A 271 -10.27 24.75 20.62
C SER A 271 -9.60 25.96 19.93
N ASN A 272 -8.67 25.73 19.00
CA ASN A 272 -7.93 26.77 18.27
C ASN A 272 -8.54 27.07 16.88
N GLU A 273 -9.86 27.24 16.81
CA GLU A 273 -10.61 27.48 15.56
C GLU A 273 -10.36 26.40 14.49
N GLY A 274 -10.11 25.17 14.95
CA GLY A 274 -9.68 24.05 14.12
C GLY A 274 -10.71 22.93 14.04
N PHE A 275 -10.39 21.96 13.21
CA PHE A 275 -11.15 20.72 13.10
C PHE A 275 -10.26 19.56 12.66
N MET A 276 -10.70 18.34 12.95
CA MET A 276 -10.00 17.10 12.62
C MET A 276 -10.95 16.07 12.04
N ASN A 277 -10.56 15.47 10.92
CA ASN A 277 -11.16 14.27 10.38
C ASN A 277 -10.60 13.04 11.09
N ILE A 278 -11.48 12.36 11.82
CA ILE A 278 -11.11 11.23 12.67
C ILE A 278 -11.34 9.88 12.00
N SER A 279 -11.76 9.86 10.73
CA SER A 279 -12.05 8.63 9.97
C SER A 279 -10.83 7.97 9.32
N SER A 280 -9.66 8.60 9.42
CA SER A 280 -8.41 8.07 8.85
C SER A 280 -7.56 7.36 9.90
N LEU A 281 -7.01 6.21 9.54
CA LEU A 281 -6.00 5.51 10.33
C LEU A 281 -4.62 5.72 9.72
N ALA A 282 -3.70 6.29 10.50
CA ALA A 282 -2.32 6.44 10.04
C ALA A 282 -1.66 5.07 9.85
N GLN A 283 -1.00 4.88 8.71
CA GLN A 283 -0.21 3.70 8.36
C GLN A 283 1.23 4.12 8.10
N THR A 284 2.21 3.38 8.62
CA THR A 284 3.63 3.67 8.35
C THR A 284 4.06 3.02 7.05
N GLN A 285 4.91 3.71 6.29
CA GLN A 285 5.59 3.16 5.13
C GLN A 285 6.93 2.53 5.47
N ARG A 286 7.49 2.80 6.65
CA ARG A 286 8.80 2.29 7.06
C ARG A 286 8.74 0.82 7.45
N ASP A 287 9.83 0.09 7.15
CA ASP A 287 10.02 -1.34 7.40
C ASP A 287 8.98 -2.25 6.72
N GLN A 288 8.25 -1.72 5.75
CA GLN A 288 7.30 -2.48 4.95
C GLN A 288 8.04 -3.29 3.90
N SER A 289 7.66 -4.56 3.77
CA SER A 289 8.19 -5.45 2.74
C SER A 289 7.09 -6.28 2.13
N TYR A 290 7.29 -6.71 0.90
CA TYR A 290 6.46 -7.72 0.29
C TYR A 290 6.78 -9.08 0.90
N LEU A 291 5.86 -9.63 1.71
CA LEU A 291 5.98 -10.95 2.32
C LEU A 291 7.33 -11.20 3.03
N GLY A 292 7.91 -10.15 3.63
CA GLY A 292 9.20 -10.24 4.33
C GLY A 292 10.45 -10.16 3.45
N GLN A 293 10.30 -9.90 2.14
CA GLN A 293 11.42 -9.82 1.20
C GLN A 293 12.39 -8.68 1.52
N ARG A 294 13.68 -8.96 1.32
CA ARG A 294 14.77 -8.01 1.49
C ARG A 294 15.73 -8.08 0.30
N ASP A 295 16.39 -6.96 0.02
CA ASP A 295 17.45 -6.90 -0.99
C ASP A 295 18.73 -7.59 -0.48
N LYS A 296 19.75 -7.66 -1.34
CA LYS A 296 21.08 -8.20 -1.00
C LYS A 296 21.79 -7.52 0.18
N ASN A 297 21.35 -6.31 0.55
CA ASN A 297 21.88 -5.53 1.67
C ASN A 297 21.00 -5.64 2.93
N GLY A 298 19.93 -6.46 2.88
CA GLY A 298 18.98 -6.62 3.97
C GLY A 298 17.93 -5.51 4.08
N LYS A 299 17.81 -4.59 3.12
CA LYS A 299 16.75 -3.57 3.09
C LYS A 299 15.39 -4.17 2.67
N PRO A 300 14.26 -3.77 3.29
CA PRO A 300 12.93 -4.20 2.87
C PRO A 300 12.63 -3.86 1.40
N VAL A 301 12.11 -4.83 0.64
CA VAL A 301 11.69 -4.63 -0.76
C VAL A 301 10.19 -4.78 -0.87
N LEU A 302 9.53 -3.75 -1.41
CA LEU A 302 8.08 -3.75 -1.66
C LEU A 302 7.74 -4.35 -3.03
N TYR A 303 8.60 -4.08 -4.01
CA TYR A 303 8.45 -4.64 -5.33
C TYR A 303 9.78 -4.59 -6.05
N SER A 304 10.25 -5.74 -6.54
CA SER A 304 11.36 -5.73 -7.47
C SER A 304 10.90 -5.12 -8.79
N LEU A 305 11.61 -4.09 -9.25
CA LEU A 305 11.33 -3.36 -10.51
C LEU A 305 12.49 -3.56 -11.50
N PRO A 306 12.64 -4.76 -12.09
CA PRO A 306 13.71 -4.98 -13.04
C PRO A 306 13.60 -4.09 -14.28
N GLY A 307 14.70 -3.45 -14.67
CA GLY A 307 14.77 -2.62 -15.88
C GLY A 307 14.35 -1.16 -15.69
N SER A 308 13.90 -0.76 -14.50
CA SER A 308 13.77 0.65 -14.15
C SER A 308 15.16 1.26 -13.90
N LYS A 309 15.38 2.54 -14.24
CA LYS A 309 16.66 3.24 -13.99
C LYS A 309 17.07 3.25 -12.50
N GLY A 310 16.15 2.97 -11.58
CA GLY A 310 16.35 3.06 -10.13
C GLY A 310 16.42 1.72 -9.37
N GLY A 311 16.20 0.57 -10.03
CA GLY A 311 16.17 -0.74 -9.36
C GLY A 311 14.88 -1.03 -8.60
N ASP A 312 14.98 -1.75 -7.48
CA ASP A 312 13.85 -2.20 -6.64
C ASP A 312 13.09 -1.03 -5.99
N VAL A 313 11.77 -1.18 -5.79
CA VAL A 313 10.96 -0.28 -4.97
C VAL A 313 11.19 -0.61 -3.50
N LEU A 314 11.90 0.29 -2.83
CA LEU A 314 12.13 0.26 -1.39
C LEU A 314 11.01 0.98 -0.64
N ASP A 315 10.92 0.69 0.65
CA ASP A 315 9.96 1.30 1.59
C ASP A 315 10.06 2.84 1.63
N GLU A 316 11.30 3.37 1.58
CA GLU A 316 11.60 4.80 1.51
C GLU A 316 11.10 5.49 0.23
N SER A 317 10.75 4.74 -0.81
CA SER A 317 10.33 5.27 -2.12
C SER A 317 8.83 5.09 -2.42
N ALA A 318 8.05 4.60 -1.46
CA ALA A 318 6.64 4.23 -1.67
C ALA A 318 5.63 5.27 -1.19
N CYS A 319 6.05 6.50 -0.86
CA CYS A 319 5.18 7.54 -0.31
C CYS A 319 4.01 7.91 -1.23
N GLN A 320 4.22 7.94 -2.55
CA GLN A 320 3.15 8.17 -3.55
C GLN A 320 2.04 7.11 -3.53
N SER A 321 2.30 5.94 -2.93
CA SER A 321 1.35 4.83 -2.85
C SER A 321 0.68 4.71 -1.49
N HIS A 322 1.35 5.15 -0.41
CA HIS A 322 0.83 5.10 0.95
C HIS A 322 -0.27 6.14 1.21
N GLY A 323 -0.12 7.34 0.66
CA GLY A 323 -1.16 8.37 0.72
C GLY A 323 -2.50 7.84 0.17
N PRO A 324 -2.54 7.38 -1.09
CA PRO A 324 -3.72 6.74 -1.66
C PRO A 324 -4.24 5.54 -0.87
N ALA A 325 -3.37 4.62 -0.44
CA ALA A 325 -3.80 3.44 0.33
C ALA A 325 -4.54 3.82 1.62
N THR A 326 -4.04 4.84 2.34
CA THR A 326 -4.68 5.36 3.56
C THR A 326 -6.08 5.91 3.27
N VAL A 327 -6.23 6.65 2.16
CA VAL A 327 -7.53 7.19 1.75
C VAL A 327 -8.48 6.08 1.31
N LEU A 328 -8.03 5.12 0.50
CA LEU A 328 -8.83 3.97 0.05
C LEU A 328 -9.38 3.16 1.23
N ALA A 329 -8.55 2.86 2.23
CA ALA A 329 -8.98 2.17 3.45
C ALA A 329 -10.08 2.97 4.18
N SER A 330 -9.90 4.29 4.32
CA SER A 330 -10.90 5.16 4.97
C SER A 330 -12.24 5.23 4.21
N LEU A 331 -12.19 5.10 2.88
CA LEU A 331 -13.37 5.07 2.00
C LEU A 331 -14.01 3.67 1.92
N GLY A 332 -13.47 2.69 2.65
CA GLY A 332 -14.03 1.34 2.77
C GLY A 332 -13.57 0.36 1.71
N PHE A 333 -12.45 0.60 1.02
CA PHE A 333 -11.86 -0.42 0.17
C PHE A 333 -11.38 -1.61 1.02
N LYS A 334 -11.81 -2.81 0.64
CA LYS A 334 -11.43 -4.09 1.25
C LYS A 334 -10.72 -4.92 0.21
N MET A 335 -9.53 -5.42 0.54
CA MET A 335 -8.87 -6.37 -0.35
C MET A 335 -9.65 -7.69 -0.38
N THR A 336 -9.77 -8.30 -1.56
CA THR A 336 -10.33 -9.66 -1.67
C THR A 336 -9.36 -10.68 -1.07
N PRO A 337 -9.81 -11.90 -0.74
CA PRO A 337 -8.93 -12.97 -0.28
C PRO A 337 -7.74 -13.23 -1.23
N GLU A 338 -7.96 -13.15 -2.53
CA GLU A 338 -6.92 -13.31 -3.56
C GLU A 338 -5.90 -12.17 -3.48
N GLN A 339 -6.36 -10.93 -3.34
CA GLN A 339 -5.50 -9.76 -3.18
C GLN A 339 -4.69 -9.82 -1.88
N ILE A 340 -5.31 -10.25 -0.78
CA ILE A 340 -4.60 -10.46 0.50
C ILE A 340 -3.52 -11.52 0.33
N ASN A 341 -3.83 -12.66 -0.29
CA ASN A 341 -2.85 -13.72 -0.55
C ASN A 341 -1.72 -13.26 -1.46
N GLN A 342 -2.04 -12.44 -2.47
CA GLN A 342 -1.08 -11.98 -3.46
C GLN A 342 -0.17 -10.88 -2.92
N TYR A 343 -0.72 -9.92 -2.15
CA TYR A 343 -0.05 -8.66 -1.79
C TYR A 343 0.25 -8.52 -0.29
N GLY A 344 -0.54 -9.16 0.57
CA GLY A 344 -0.36 -9.17 2.02
C GLY A 344 -0.67 -7.87 2.76
N LYS A 345 -0.59 -6.69 2.11
CA LYS A 345 -0.98 -5.38 2.65
C LYS A 345 -1.49 -4.43 1.56
N LEU A 346 -2.41 -3.52 1.91
CA LEU A 346 -3.01 -2.59 0.95
C LEU A 346 -1.99 -1.61 0.36
N ASN A 347 -1.14 -1.01 1.19
CA ASN A 347 -0.06 -0.14 0.74
C ASN A 347 0.91 -0.85 -0.21
N VAL A 348 1.22 -2.12 0.03
CA VAL A 348 2.04 -2.96 -0.86
C VAL A 348 1.33 -3.21 -2.18
N MET A 349 0.03 -3.51 -2.15
CA MET A 349 -0.81 -3.68 -3.35
C MET A 349 -0.78 -2.40 -4.20
N ILE A 350 -1.09 -1.24 -3.62
CA ILE A 350 -1.08 0.04 -4.35
C ILE A 350 0.30 0.34 -4.91
N THR A 351 1.37 0.12 -4.14
CA THR A 351 2.74 0.32 -4.60
C THR A 351 3.06 -0.52 -5.83
N ARG A 352 2.66 -1.80 -5.82
CA ARG A 352 2.84 -2.71 -6.95
C ARG A 352 2.01 -2.32 -8.16
N MET A 353 0.74 -1.99 -7.96
CA MET A 353 -0.14 -1.57 -9.05
C MET A 353 0.38 -0.30 -9.73
N VAL A 354 0.86 0.67 -8.97
CA VAL A 354 1.52 1.88 -9.51
C VAL A 354 2.78 1.51 -10.28
N ALA A 355 3.63 0.64 -9.71
CA ALA A 355 4.85 0.21 -10.37
C ALA A 355 4.60 -0.55 -11.70
N GLU A 356 3.62 -1.46 -11.71
CA GLU A 356 3.19 -2.21 -12.90
C GLU A 356 2.63 -1.27 -13.98
N ALA A 357 1.72 -0.37 -13.59
CA ALA A 357 1.17 0.64 -14.49
C ALA A 357 2.28 1.52 -15.09
N GLY A 358 3.24 1.95 -14.26
CA GLY A 358 4.43 2.67 -14.71
C GLY A 358 5.21 1.90 -15.78
N GLN A 359 5.44 0.60 -15.60
CA GLN A 359 6.17 -0.20 -16.61
C GLN A 359 5.43 -0.34 -17.95
N MET A 360 4.12 -0.17 -17.98
CA MET A 360 3.32 -0.22 -19.20
C MET A 360 3.29 1.12 -19.96
N LEU A 361 3.71 2.22 -19.33
CA LEU A 361 3.79 3.52 -19.99
C LEU A 361 5.04 3.64 -20.88
N PRO A 362 4.98 4.40 -22.00
CA PRO A 362 6.10 4.51 -22.95
C PRO A 362 7.42 4.99 -22.34
N HIS A 363 7.34 5.85 -21.33
CA HIS A 363 8.50 6.42 -20.64
C HIS A 363 8.90 5.65 -19.37
N LYS A 364 8.20 4.56 -19.06
CA LYS A 364 8.46 3.64 -17.93
C LYS A 364 8.78 4.35 -16.60
N PRO A 365 7.92 5.31 -16.16
CA PRO A 365 8.17 6.05 -14.93
C PRO A 365 8.21 5.10 -13.74
N ARG A 366 9.01 5.46 -12.74
CA ARG A 366 8.90 4.87 -11.41
C ARG A 366 7.65 5.41 -10.70
N PRO A 367 7.17 4.76 -9.63
CA PRO A 367 6.02 5.25 -8.87
C PRO A 367 6.10 6.71 -8.44
N SER A 368 7.30 7.20 -8.10
CA SER A 368 7.54 8.60 -7.72
C SER A 368 7.46 9.60 -8.88
N GLU A 369 7.50 9.11 -10.12
CA GLU A 369 7.54 9.90 -11.35
C GLU A 369 6.18 9.90 -12.08
N MET A 370 5.23 9.08 -11.64
CA MET A 370 3.87 9.07 -12.19
C MET A 370 3.09 10.30 -11.71
N SER A 371 2.37 10.92 -12.63
CA SER A 371 1.45 12.03 -12.32
C SER A 371 0.22 11.56 -11.56
N ILE A 372 -0.44 12.50 -10.88
CA ILE A 372 -1.71 12.25 -10.16
C ILE A 372 -2.76 11.65 -11.11
N GLN A 373 -2.81 12.13 -12.36
CA GLN A 373 -3.76 11.63 -13.34
C GLN A 373 -3.44 10.21 -13.80
N GLU A 374 -2.16 9.89 -14.03
CA GLU A 374 -1.76 8.52 -14.37
C GLU A 374 -2.06 7.54 -13.24
N ILE A 375 -1.82 7.93 -11.97
CA ILE A 375 -2.20 7.12 -10.81
C ILE A 375 -3.72 6.98 -10.73
N SER A 376 -4.47 8.07 -10.94
CA SER A 376 -5.93 8.05 -10.95
C SER A 376 -6.48 7.08 -12.00
N ASP A 377 -6.03 7.21 -13.24
CA ASP A 377 -6.55 6.43 -14.37
C ASP A 377 -6.10 4.98 -14.33
N LEU A 378 -4.81 4.72 -14.09
CA LEU A 378 -4.24 3.38 -14.24
C LEU A 378 -4.36 2.53 -12.96
N VAL A 379 -4.55 3.16 -11.80
CA VAL A 379 -4.57 2.45 -10.51
C VAL A 379 -5.87 2.64 -9.76
N LEU A 380 -6.30 3.89 -9.52
CA LEU A 380 -7.51 4.13 -8.71
C LEU A 380 -8.78 3.73 -9.44
N LYS A 381 -8.91 4.06 -10.73
CA LYS A 381 -10.11 3.78 -11.52
C LYS A 381 -10.41 2.29 -11.64
N PRO A 382 -9.43 1.40 -11.89
CA PRO A 382 -9.65 -0.04 -11.78
C PRO A 382 -10.11 -0.52 -10.41
N LEU A 383 -9.80 0.21 -9.33
CA LEU A 383 -10.27 -0.12 -7.99
C LEU A 383 -11.65 0.49 -7.65
N GLY A 384 -12.27 1.21 -8.58
CA GLY A 384 -13.55 1.89 -8.37
C GLY A 384 -13.43 3.27 -7.69
N PHE A 385 -12.26 3.90 -7.77
CA PHE A 385 -11.96 5.22 -7.21
C PHE A 385 -11.38 6.16 -8.26
N GLU A 386 -11.39 7.46 -8.01
CA GLU A 386 -10.74 8.42 -8.90
C GLU A 386 -10.32 9.67 -8.16
N VAL A 387 -9.41 10.43 -8.77
CA VAL A 387 -9.23 11.84 -8.48
C VAL A 387 -10.21 12.60 -9.38
N PRO A 388 -11.17 13.37 -8.83
CA PRO A 388 -12.11 14.13 -9.63
C PRO A 388 -11.39 15.10 -10.60
N PRO A 389 -11.95 15.35 -11.79
CA PRO A 389 -11.28 16.19 -12.78
C PRO A 389 -11.16 17.66 -12.32
N GLY A 390 -10.08 18.31 -12.76
CA GLY A 390 -9.84 19.73 -12.52
C GLY A 390 -9.71 20.11 -11.04
N ASN A 391 -10.03 21.36 -10.72
CA ASN A 391 -9.88 21.92 -9.38
C ASN A 391 -10.83 21.31 -8.34
N GLU A 392 -11.75 20.43 -8.74
CA GLU A 392 -12.54 19.69 -7.75
C GLU A 392 -11.69 18.63 -7.05
N GLY A 393 -10.86 17.90 -7.79
CA GLY A 393 -10.09 16.78 -7.29
C GLY A 393 -8.63 17.07 -7.00
N ALA A 394 -7.99 17.98 -7.74
CA ALA A 394 -6.58 18.32 -7.51
C ALA A 394 -6.29 19.80 -7.76
N LEU A 395 -5.34 20.34 -7.00
CA LEU A 395 -4.75 21.66 -7.22
C LEU A 395 -3.23 21.54 -7.16
N ILE A 396 -2.55 21.96 -8.22
CA ILE A 396 -1.08 21.89 -8.35
C ILE A 396 -0.54 23.31 -8.35
N ALA A 397 0.56 23.55 -7.61
CA ALA A 397 1.24 24.83 -7.61
C ALA A 397 1.79 25.16 -9.00
N TRP A 398 1.12 26.07 -9.69
CA TRP A 398 1.43 26.48 -11.05
C TRP A 398 1.03 27.93 -11.29
N GLY A 399 1.85 28.65 -12.06
CA GLY A 399 1.67 30.05 -12.43
C GLY A 399 2.72 30.45 -13.46
N GLU A 400 2.48 31.54 -14.20
CA GLU A 400 3.44 32.06 -15.20
C GLU A 400 4.77 32.51 -14.57
N ASP A 401 4.70 32.94 -13.31
CA ASP A 401 5.82 33.36 -12.46
C ASP A 401 6.56 32.18 -11.83
N ARG A 402 6.14 30.93 -12.07
CA ARG A 402 6.87 29.76 -11.60
C ARG A 402 8.29 29.76 -12.20
N PRO A 403 9.34 29.69 -11.37
CA PRO A 403 10.70 29.71 -11.87
C PRO A 403 10.97 28.49 -12.77
N LYS A 404 11.85 28.69 -13.75
CA LYS A 404 12.22 27.66 -14.74
C LYS A 404 13.51 26.98 -14.30
N GLU A 405 13.54 25.66 -14.36
CA GLU A 405 14.73 24.88 -14.03
C GLU A 405 15.90 25.28 -14.95
N PRO A 406 17.13 25.46 -14.42
CA PRO A 406 18.28 25.80 -15.24
C PRO A 406 18.57 24.70 -16.26
N ASN A 407 18.74 25.09 -17.53
CA ASN A 407 19.10 24.15 -18.58
C ASN A 407 20.58 23.77 -18.48
N LYS A 408 20.86 22.49 -18.22
CA LYS A 408 22.22 21.93 -18.11
C LYS A 408 23.10 22.26 -19.32
N ASP A 409 22.54 22.27 -20.53
CA ASP A 409 23.29 22.50 -21.77
C ASP A 409 23.84 23.93 -21.84
N LYS A 410 23.23 24.88 -21.11
CA LYS A 410 23.73 26.27 -21.02
C LYS A 410 24.96 26.42 -20.11
N TYR A 411 25.32 25.36 -19.38
CA TYR A 411 26.42 25.34 -18.42
C TYR A 411 27.44 24.23 -18.75
N GLU A 412 27.52 23.79 -20.01
CA GLU A 412 28.40 22.70 -20.45
C GLU A 412 29.86 22.87 -19.99
N PHE A 413 30.35 24.11 -19.95
CA PHE A 413 31.71 24.46 -19.55
C PHE A 413 31.81 25.11 -18.15
N ASP A 414 30.70 25.18 -17.40
CA ASP A 414 30.65 25.74 -16.04
C ASP A 414 29.78 24.89 -15.09
N PRO A 415 30.26 23.70 -14.68
CA PRO A 415 29.53 22.83 -13.76
C PRO A 415 29.23 23.48 -12.40
N ASP A 416 30.14 24.32 -11.90
CA ASP A 416 29.96 25.03 -10.64
C ASP A 416 28.87 26.10 -10.75
N GLY A 417 28.79 26.81 -11.87
CA GLY A 417 27.70 27.71 -12.20
C GLY A 417 26.35 26.99 -12.30
N TYR A 418 26.33 25.78 -12.85
CA TYR A 418 25.10 24.97 -12.91
C TYR A 418 24.57 24.61 -11.52
N GLU A 419 25.43 24.18 -10.61
CA GLU A 419 25.01 23.84 -9.24
C GLU A 419 24.54 25.08 -8.46
N LYS A 420 25.22 26.23 -8.61
CA LYS A 420 24.73 27.50 -8.04
C LYS A 420 23.36 27.89 -8.60
N ALA A 421 23.16 27.77 -9.91
CA ALA A 421 21.88 28.07 -10.54
C ALA A 421 20.77 27.12 -10.06
N LYS A 422 21.07 25.85 -9.81
CA LYS A 422 20.12 24.88 -9.22
C LYS A 422 19.71 25.27 -7.81
N ASP A 423 20.65 25.74 -6.99
CA ASP A 423 20.33 26.13 -5.62
C ASP A 423 19.51 27.42 -5.56
N VAL A 424 19.80 28.41 -6.41
CA VAL A 424 18.94 29.59 -6.60
C VAL A 424 17.54 29.17 -7.05
N TYR A 425 17.45 28.32 -8.07
CA TYR A 425 16.17 27.80 -8.56
C TYR A 425 15.35 27.09 -7.47
N LYS A 426 15.98 26.26 -6.62
CA LYS A 426 15.28 25.59 -5.50
C LYS A 426 14.71 26.59 -4.51
N GLN A 427 15.45 27.65 -4.17
CA GLN A 427 14.99 28.69 -3.25
C GLN A 427 13.81 29.48 -3.84
N GLU A 428 13.93 29.92 -5.10
CA GLU A 428 12.86 30.61 -5.81
C GLU A 428 11.61 29.73 -5.95
N LEU A 429 11.79 28.44 -6.28
CA LEU A 429 10.68 27.50 -6.40
C LEU A 429 9.98 27.28 -5.06
N ARG A 430 10.74 27.20 -3.96
CA ARG A 430 10.16 27.09 -2.62
C ARG A 430 9.37 28.34 -2.25
N ALA A 431 9.91 29.54 -2.51
CA ALA A 431 9.23 30.80 -2.26
C ALA A 431 7.93 30.93 -3.08
N PHE A 432 7.99 30.59 -4.37
CA PHE A 432 6.80 30.51 -5.23
C PHE A 432 5.73 29.57 -4.66
N LYS A 433 6.12 28.35 -4.24
CA LYS A 433 5.19 27.38 -3.65
C LYS A 433 4.55 27.88 -2.36
N LEU A 434 5.31 28.50 -1.46
CA LEU A 434 4.75 29.05 -0.22
C LEU A 434 3.74 30.17 -0.50
N LYS A 435 4.05 31.06 -1.44
CA LYS A 435 3.12 32.12 -1.86
C LYS A 435 1.84 31.52 -2.47
N PHE A 436 1.98 30.59 -3.42
CA PHE A 436 0.83 29.90 -4.01
C PHE A 436 0.02 29.14 -2.95
N GLN A 437 0.71 28.56 -1.97
CA GLN A 437 0.06 27.84 -0.88
C GLN A 437 -0.77 28.77 0.00
N GLU A 438 -0.22 29.92 0.37
CA GLU A 438 -0.92 30.95 1.13
C GLU A 438 -2.15 31.49 0.37
N GLU A 439 -1.98 31.81 -0.91
CA GLU A 439 -3.01 32.46 -1.73
C GLU A 439 -4.10 31.47 -2.21
N HIS A 440 -3.77 30.19 -2.39
CA HIS A 440 -4.64 29.23 -3.09
C HIS A 440 -4.76 27.87 -2.39
N LEU A 441 -3.65 27.15 -2.16
CA LEU A 441 -3.74 25.77 -1.65
C LEU A 441 -4.38 25.73 -0.28
N ASN A 442 -4.07 26.67 0.62
CA ASN A 442 -4.60 26.61 1.98
C ASN A 442 -6.13 26.70 1.99
N THR A 443 -6.69 27.61 1.19
CA THR A 443 -8.15 27.72 1.01
C THR A 443 -8.72 26.46 0.36
N TRP A 444 -8.06 25.92 -0.66
CA TRP A 444 -8.53 24.72 -1.36
C TRP A 444 -8.53 23.48 -0.45
N ILE A 445 -7.42 23.22 0.26
CA ILE A 445 -7.29 22.11 1.19
C ILE A 445 -8.32 22.24 2.31
N THR A 446 -8.48 23.43 2.90
CA THR A 446 -9.51 23.69 3.94
C THR A 446 -10.89 23.28 3.43
N LYS A 447 -11.31 23.75 2.25
CA LYS A 447 -12.62 23.41 1.66
C LYS A 447 -12.80 21.91 1.42
N GLN A 448 -11.74 21.17 1.12
CA GLN A 448 -11.82 19.71 0.95
C GLN A 448 -11.96 19.00 2.30
N LEU A 449 -11.15 19.39 3.30
CA LEU A 449 -11.20 18.81 4.63
C LEU A 449 -12.54 19.10 5.33
N GLU A 450 -13.12 20.28 5.15
CA GLU A 450 -14.45 20.64 5.69
C GLU A 450 -15.58 19.77 5.14
N LYS A 451 -15.41 19.21 3.92
CA LYS A 451 -16.34 18.23 3.34
C LYS A 451 -16.16 16.82 3.91
N GLY A 452 -15.17 16.60 4.77
CA GLY A 452 -14.80 15.29 5.27
C GLY A 452 -13.87 14.50 4.34
N ASN A 453 -13.32 15.12 3.29
CA ASN A 453 -12.32 14.47 2.46
C ASN A 453 -10.98 14.40 3.21
N ILE A 454 -10.13 13.46 2.82
CA ILE A 454 -8.71 13.42 3.21
C ILE A 454 -7.91 13.91 2.00
N VAL A 455 -6.98 14.82 2.23
CA VAL A 455 -6.17 15.39 1.15
C VAL A 455 -4.80 14.71 1.14
N VAL A 456 -4.38 14.21 -0.02
CA VAL A 456 -3.02 13.73 -0.24
C VAL A 456 -2.20 14.84 -0.87
N SER A 457 -0.99 15.09 -0.39
CA SER A 457 -0.19 16.23 -0.83
C SER A 457 1.30 15.94 -0.72
N GLY A 458 2.06 16.40 -1.72
CA GLY A 458 3.51 16.37 -1.72
C GLY A 458 4.10 17.69 -1.21
N ALA A 459 5.09 17.61 -0.32
CA ALA A 459 5.83 18.77 0.19
C ALA A 459 7.34 18.53 0.22
N ASP A 460 8.09 19.58 0.57
CA ASP A 460 9.53 19.55 0.83
C ASP A 460 9.91 19.00 2.22
N PHE A 461 9.14 18.05 2.78
CA PHE A 461 9.41 17.46 4.10
C PHE A 461 10.80 16.79 4.19
N THR A 462 11.34 16.33 3.05
CA THR A 462 12.70 15.79 2.93
C THR A 462 13.42 16.46 1.75
N ALA A 463 14.74 16.25 1.65
CA ALA A 463 15.52 16.74 0.51
C ALA A 463 15.02 16.23 -0.86
N GLY A 464 14.38 15.05 -0.89
CA GLY A 464 13.76 14.47 -2.09
C GLY A 464 12.27 14.78 -2.24
N GLY A 465 11.69 15.53 -1.29
CA GLY A 465 10.25 15.65 -1.13
C GLY A 465 9.62 14.39 -0.52
N HIS A 466 8.39 14.53 -0.02
CA HIS A 466 7.61 13.41 0.51
C HIS A 466 6.11 13.69 0.42
N VAL A 467 5.31 12.63 0.41
CA VAL A 467 3.85 12.70 0.32
C VAL A 467 3.23 12.33 1.63
N ALA A 468 2.36 13.19 2.14
CA ALA A 468 1.63 12.98 3.38
C ALA A 468 0.12 13.12 3.15
N THR A 469 -0.66 12.61 4.10
CA THR A 469 -2.11 12.80 4.11
C THR A 469 -2.50 13.82 5.15
N PHE A 470 -3.33 14.78 4.79
CA PHE A 470 -3.84 15.82 5.66
C PHE A 470 -5.27 15.48 6.07
N VAL A 471 -5.51 15.57 7.38
CA VAL A 471 -6.74 15.11 8.03
C VAL A 471 -7.41 16.22 8.83
N GLY A 472 -6.78 17.37 9.02
CA GLY A 472 -7.40 18.47 9.76
C GLY A 472 -6.56 19.72 9.68
N LYS A 473 -7.02 20.76 10.36
CA LYS A 473 -6.25 21.99 10.56
C LYS A 473 -6.62 22.69 11.86
N ASP A 474 -5.78 23.62 12.25
CA ASP A 474 -6.16 24.71 13.14
C ASP A 474 -5.80 26.06 12.50
N ARG A 475 -5.78 27.11 13.31
CA ARG A 475 -5.38 28.45 12.86
C ARG A 475 -3.94 28.51 12.32
N ASP A 476 -3.06 27.65 12.81
CA ASP A 476 -1.60 27.80 12.66
C ASP A 476 -0.98 26.75 11.73
N GLY A 477 -1.69 25.66 11.42
CA GLY A 477 -1.18 24.61 10.54
C GLY A 477 -2.14 23.48 10.19
N TRP A 478 -1.61 22.51 9.44
CA TRP A 478 -2.28 21.27 9.05
C TRP A 478 -2.00 20.17 10.06
N PHE A 479 -2.99 19.30 10.29
CA PHE A 479 -2.77 18.00 10.90
C PHE A 479 -2.62 16.92 9.84
N SER A 480 -1.58 16.11 9.98
CA SER A 480 -1.20 15.09 9.01
C SER A 480 -1.14 13.69 9.62
N ASN A 481 -1.65 12.72 8.87
CA ASN A 481 -1.25 11.32 8.98
C ASN A 481 -0.11 11.08 7.98
N ASP A 482 1.12 11.27 8.44
CA ASP A 482 2.34 11.15 7.62
C ASP A 482 2.90 9.72 7.71
N SER A 483 2.89 9.00 6.59
CA SER A 483 3.31 7.60 6.57
C SER A 483 4.80 7.39 6.85
N TYR A 484 5.66 8.40 6.74
CA TYR A 484 7.08 8.24 7.03
C TYR A 484 7.44 8.55 8.49
N GLY A 485 6.57 9.25 9.22
CA GLY A 485 6.76 9.62 10.62
C GLY A 485 6.52 11.11 10.86
N ASP A 486 7.24 11.70 11.82
CA ASP A 486 7.09 13.13 12.14
C ASP A 486 8.20 13.97 11.50
N ALA A 487 7.83 14.76 10.48
CA ALA A 487 8.72 15.66 9.77
C ALA A 487 9.36 16.71 10.70
N ASN A 488 8.66 17.17 11.75
CA ASN A 488 9.18 18.16 12.70
C ASN A 488 10.39 17.65 13.47
N THR A 489 10.49 16.32 13.62
CA THR A 489 11.63 15.65 14.25
C THR A 489 12.72 15.24 13.27
N LYS A 490 12.62 15.68 12.00
CA LYS A 490 13.41 15.17 10.87
C LYS A 490 13.29 13.64 10.76
N TYR A 491 12.10 13.10 11.03
CA TYR A 491 11.78 11.67 11.00
C TYR A 491 12.59 10.79 11.98
N ALA A 492 13.12 11.38 13.05
CA ALA A 492 13.61 10.62 14.20
C ALA A 492 12.46 9.84 14.85
N SER A 493 11.28 10.48 14.97
CA SER A 493 10.04 9.81 15.33
C SER A 493 9.42 9.13 14.11
N ARG A 494 9.02 7.87 14.29
CA ARG A 494 8.28 7.07 13.32
C ARG A 494 6.77 7.19 13.47
N ASP A 495 6.32 7.99 14.44
CA ASP A 495 4.91 8.18 14.69
C ASP A 495 4.31 9.21 13.73
N GLY A 496 3.58 8.71 12.75
CA GLY A 496 2.90 9.50 11.73
C GLY A 496 1.54 10.06 12.13
N LYS A 497 1.01 9.72 13.31
CA LYS A 497 -0.39 10.00 13.66
C LYS A 497 -0.60 11.47 14.03
N MET A 498 -1.48 12.15 13.29
CA MET A 498 -1.97 13.51 13.59
C MET A 498 -0.86 14.52 13.95
N ASN A 499 0.26 14.51 13.22
CA ASN A 499 1.34 15.47 13.41
C ASN A 499 0.92 16.86 12.92
N HIS A 500 1.26 17.90 13.67
CA HIS A 500 0.93 19.29 13.32
C HIS A 500 2.07 19.94 12.54
N TYR A 501 1.79 20.40 11.33
CA TYR A 501 2.74 21.03 10.43
C TYR A 501 2.28 22.47 10.15
N LYS A 502 3.07 23.47 10.58
CA LYS A 502 2.72 24.87 10.35
C LYS A 502 2.71 25.19 8.86
N PHE A 503 1.86 26.11 8.44
CA PHE A 503 1.70 26.44 7.01
C PHE A 503 3.00 26.85 6.32
N GLN A 504 3.92 27.53 7.04
CA GLN A 504 5.14 28.10 6.45
C GLN A 504 6.37 27.17 6.59
N ASP A 505 6.27 26.12 7.39
CA ASP A 505 7.40 25.21 7.66
C ASP A 505 7.70 24.35 6.43
N TYR A 506 6.66 23.92 5.69
CA TYR A 506 6.77 23.08 4.51
C TYR A 506 6.00 23.66 3.33
N ALA A 507 6.66 23.72 2.17
CA ALA A 507 6.11 24.21 0.92
C ALA A 507 5.43 23.09 0.14
N LEU A 508 4.09 23.10 0.15
CA LEU A 508 3.27 22.14 -0.59
C LEU A 508 3.38 22.39 -2.11
N GLY A 509 3.59 21.33 -2.88
CA GLY A 509 3.64 21.40 -4.35
C GLY A 509 2.29 21.18 -5.02
N TYR A 510 1.38 20.47 -4.35
CA TYR A 510 0.04 20.14 -4.84
C TYR A 510 -0.81 19.54 -3.72
N GLY A 511 -2.12 19.43 -3.92
CA GLY A 511 -3.01 18.58 -3.12
C GLY A 511 -4.03 17.89 -4.02
N TYR A 512 -4.46 16.69 -3.66
CA TYR A 512 -5.54 15.99 -4.34
C TYR A 512 -6.40 15.17 -3.37
N VAL A 513 -7.64 14.90 -3.77
CA VAL A 513 -8.59 14.03 -3.05
C VAL A 513 -8.93 12.83 -3.90
N ILE A 514 -9.23 11.71 -3.24
CA ILE A 514 -9.71 10.49 -3.89
C ILE A 514 -11.18 10.32 -3.50
N LYS A 515 -12.01 9.97 -4.48
CA LYS A 515 -13.43 9.66 -4.26
C LYS A 515 -13.77 8.29 -4.85
N LYS A 516 -14.83 7.67 -4.32
CA LYS A 516 -15.43 6.49 -4.94
C LYS A 516 -16.10 6.88 -6.25
N SER A 517 -15.77 6.20 -7.33
CA SER A 517 -16.29 6.46 -8.69
C SER A 517 -17.10 5.31 -9.26
N GLY A 518 -16.94 4.08 -8.74
CA GLY A 518 -17.67 2.92 -9.23
C GLY A 518 -17.35 1.64 -8.47
N ASN A 519 -17.63 0.51 -9.12
CA ASN A 519 -17.25 -0.80 -8.63
C ASN A 519 -15.81 -1.14 -9.07
N PRO A 520 -15.03 -1.86 -8.25
CA PRO A 520 -13.75 -2.39 -8.67
C PRO A 520 -13.89 -3.32 -9.88
N MET A 521 -12.95 -3.21 -10.82
CA MET A 521 -12.78 -4.15 -11.93
C MET A 521 -12.25 -5.50 -11.39
N THR A 522 -12.61 -6.59 -12.06
CA THR A 522 -11.92 -7.87 -11.91
C THR A 522 -10.48 -7.76 -12.42
N GLU A 523 -9.59 -8.67 -12.02
CA GLU A 523 -8.18 -8.66 -12.48
C GLU A 523 -8.07 -8.78 -14.01
N THR A 524 -8.96 -9.56 -14.65
CA THR A 524 -9.02 -9.69 -16.12
C THR A 524 -9.42 -8.38 -16.79
N GLU A 525 -10.44 -7.70 -16.26
CA GLU A 525 -10.87 -6.39 -16.76
C GLU A 525 -9.78 -5.34 -16.56
N ARG A 526 -9.14 -5.31 -15.39
CA ARG A 526 -8.01 -4.43 -15.09
C ARG A 526 -6.87 -4.62 -16.11
N LYS A 527 -6.42 -5.86 -16.34
CA LYS A 527 -5.34 -6.16 -17.29
C LYS A 527 -5.70 -5.72 -18.72
N THR A 528 -6.95 -5.96 -19.13
CA THR A 528 -7.45 -5.54 -20.45
C THR A 528 -7.47 -4.01 -20.56
N TYR A 529 -8.00 -3.33 -19.54
CA TYR A 529 -8.05 -1.88 -19.46
C TYR A 529 -6.66 -1.25 -19.53
N LEU A 530 -5.68 -1.77 -18.76
CA LEU A 530 -4.31 -1.25 -18.78
C LEU A 530 -3.65 -1.37 -20.15
N LYS A 531 -3.84 -2.52 -20.82
CA LYS A 531 -3.33 -2.73 -22.19
C LYS A 531 -3.97 -1.75 -23.18
N ASP A 532 -5.29 -1.59 -23.11
CA ASP A 532 -6.03 -0.70 -24.00
C ASP A 532 -5.64 0.76 -23.76
N TYR A 533 -5.58 1.21 -22.50
CA TYR A 533 -5.19 2.56 -22.14
C TYR A 533 -3.80 2.92 -22.63
N THR A 534 -2.82 2.04 -22.39
CA THR A 534 -1.41 2.31 -22.73
C THR A 534 -1.11 2.21 -24.22
N SER A 535 -1.88 1.41 -24.96
CA SER A 535 -1.76 1.31 -26.44
C SER A 535 -2.53 2.40 -27.19
N PHE A 536 -3.58 2.98 -26.60
CA PHE A 536 -4.47 3.92 -27.25
C PHE A 536 -3.79 5.15 -27.90
N PRO A 537 -2.82 5.84 -27.24
CA PRO A 537 -2.08 6.92 -27.89
C PRO A 537 -1.28 6.44 -29.12
N GLY A 538 -0.72 5.23 -29.05
CA GLY A 538 0.00 4.59 -30.15
C GLY A 538 -0.91 4.29 -31.33
N LEU A 539 -2.10 3.75 -31.07
CA LEU A 539 -3.13 3.49 -32.09
C LEU A 539 -3.57 4.77 -32.79
N LYS A 540 -3.79 5.86 -32.05
CA LYS A 540 -4.10 7.18 -32.63
C LYS A 540 -2.99 7.70 -33.54
N LYS A 541 -1.73 7.58 -33.10
CA LYS A 541 -0.57 7.97 -33.93
C LYS A 541 -0.46 7.10 -35.18
N GLN A 542 -0.70 5.80 -35.06
CA GLN A 542 -0.73 4.86 -36.17
C GLN A 542 -1.84 5.22 -37.17
N GLN A 543 -3.06 5.52 -36.70
CA GLN A 543 -4.18 5.96 -37.53
C GLN A 543 -3.82 7.21 -38.37
N ALA A 544 -3.20 8.21 -37.75
CA ALA A 544 -2.76 9.43 -38.42
C ALA A 544 -1.66 9.15 -39.47
N ASN A 545 -0.69 8.31 -39.13
CA ASN A 545 0.40 7.92 -40.03
C ASN A 545 -0.10 7.12 -41.25
N ILE A 546 -1.02 6.17 -41.04
CA ILE A 546 -1.63 5.39 -42.12
C ILE A 546 -2.43 6.31 -43.05
N SER A 547 -3.22 7.23 -42.48
CA SER A 547 -4.00 8.20 -43.27
C SER A 547 -3.11 9.10 -44.13
N THR A 548 -1.98 9.58 -43.58
CA THR A 548 -0.98 10.36 -44.33
C THR A 548 -0.32 9.52 -45.43
N SER A 549 -0.01 8.25 -45.15
CA SER A 549 0.59 7.33 -46.13
C SER A 549 -0.36 6.99 -47.27
N ILE A 550 -1.65 6.82 -46.99
CA ILE A 550 -2.72 6.64 -47.98
C ILE A 550 -2.75 7.85 -48.92
N GLN A 551 -2.82 9.08 -48.39
CA GLN A 551 -2.82 10.30 -49.20
C GLN A 551 -1.58 10.41 -50.11
N SER A 552 -0.40 10.05 -49.58
CA SER A 552 0.84 10.03 -50.36
C SER A 552 0.79 9.00 -51.49
N LEU A 553 0.30 7.78 -51.22
CA LEU A 553 0.22 6.72 -52.23
C LEU A 553 -0.87 6.98 -53.26
N GLU A 554 -2.00 7.58 -52.89
CA GLU A 554 -3.04 8.01 -53.83
C GLU A 554 -2.47 9.01 -54.85
N ASN A 555 -1.64 9.96 -54.40
CA ASN A 555 -0.94 10.88 -55.29
C ASN A 555 0.08 10.20 -56.21
N ILE A 556 0.78 9.17 -55.71
CA ILE A 556 1.73 8.38 -56.53
C ILE A 556 0.96 7.59 -57.60
N VAL A 557 -0.09 6.87 -57.22
CA VAL A 557 -0.94 6.09 -58.14
C VAL A 557 -1.52 6.99 -59.22
N LYS A 558 -2.02 8.18 -58.85
CA LYS A 558 -2.62 9.15 -59.78
C LYS A 558 -1.63 9.70 -60.81
N ASN A 559 -0.35 9.82 -60.45
CA ASN A 559 0.68 10.43 -61.29
C ASN A 559 1.67 9.41 -61.89
N ALA A 560 1.48 8.11 -61.65
CA ALA A 560 2.37 7.07 -62.13
C ALA A 560 2.19 6.85 -63.64
N SER A 561 3.30 6.98 -64.40
CA SER A 561 3.37 6.65 -65.82
C SER A 561 3.83 5.20 -66.09
N ASP A 562 4.35 4.52 -65.06
CA ASP A 562 4.81 3.13 -65.09
C ASP A 562 3.71 2.22 -64.51
N GLU A 563 3.14 1.36 -65.35
CA GLU A 563 2.01 0.50 -65.00
C GLU A 563 2.36 -0.51 -63.89
N LYS A 564 3.61 -1.02 -63.85
CA LYS A 564 4.05 -1.95 -62.81
C LYS A 564 4.12 -1.24 -61.45
N LYS A 565 4.68 -0.03 -61.42
CA LYS A 565 4.73 0.79 -60.20
C LYS A 565 3.34 1.23 -59.75
N ARG A 566 2.41 1.47 -60.69
CA ARG A 566 1.01 1.80 -60.37
C ARG A 566 0.33 0.62 -59.67
N GLN A 567 0.44 -0.59 -60.22
CA GLN A 567 -0.16 -1.80 -59.64
C GLN A 567 0.43 -2.14 -58.26
N GLU A 568 1.75 -2.07 -58.09
CA GLU A 568 2.39 -2.28 -56.78
C GLU A 568 1.94 -1.25 -55.74
N SER A 569 1.71 -0.01 -56.15
CA SER A 569 1.23 1.07 -55.28
C SER A 569 -0.26 0.93 -54.95
N GLU A 570 -1.08 0.48 -55.89
CA GLU A 570 -2.51 0.17 -55.68
C GLU A 570 -2.69 -1.00 -54.69
N GLN A 571 -1.85 -2.04 -54.77
CA GLN A 571 -1.88 -3.13 -53.81
C GLN A 571 -1.56 -2.65 -52.37
N LYS A 572 -0.46 -1.90 -52.21
CA LYS A 572 -0.10 -1.30 -50.91
C LYS A 572 -1.16 -0.34 -50.39
N LEU A 573 -1.81 0.41 -51.27
CA LEU A 573 -2.90 1.31 -50.92
C LEU A 573 -4.10 0.54 -50.33
N ASN A 574 -4.46 -0.60 -50.92
CA ASN A 574 -5.53 -1.46 -50.41
C ASN A 574 -5.17 -2.05 -49.04
N GLU A 575 -3.95 -2.56 -48.87
CA GLU A 575 -3.45 -3.06 -47.57
C GLU A 575 -3.49 -1.96 -46.49
N LEU A 576 -3.10 -0.72 -46.81
CA LEU A 576 -3.17 0.39 -45.86
C LEU A 576 -4.60 0.80 -45.53
N ARG A 577 -5.53 0.72 -46.49
CA ARG A 577 -6.96 1.02 -46.25
C ARG A 577 -7.59 0.00 -45.31
N GLU A 578 -7.30 -1.29 -45.50
CA GLU A 578 -7.73 -2.35 -44.58
C GLU A 578 -7.16 -2.13 -43.18
N ASN A 579 -5.84 -1.90 -43.08
CA ASN A 579 -5.18 -1.59 -41.80
C ASN A 579 -5.76 -0.35 -41.10
N LEU A 580 -6.13 0.69 -41.87
CA LEU A 580 -6.77 1.89 -41.32
C LEU A 580 -8.12 1.56 -40.72
N GLU A 581 -8.92 0.72 -41.38
CA GLU A 581 -10.24 0.34 -40.89
C GLU A 581 -10.15 -0.50 -39.62
N THR A 582 -9.28 -1.52 -39.59
CA THR A 582 -9.01 -2.29 -38.37
C THR A 582 -8.53 -1.39 -37.22
N THR A 583 -7.66 -0.41 -37.51
CA THR A 583 -7.17 0.54 -36.49
C THR A 583 -8.32 1.42 -35.96
N LYS A 584 -9.24 1.87 -36.83
CA LYS A 584 -10.42 2.66 -36.42
C LYS A 584 -11.38 1.83 -35.58
N GLU A 585 -11.68 0.60 -35.99
CA GLU A 585 -12.55 -0.31 -35.26
C GLU A 585 -12.02 -0.54 -33.84
N GLU A 586 -10.71 -0.75 -33.70
CA GLU A 586 -10.08 -0.94 -32.40
C GLU A 586 -10.12 0.34 -31.54
N ILE A 587 -9.87 1.52 -32.14
CA ILE A 587 -10.02 2.80 -31.44
C ILE A 587 -11.46 2.99 -30.95
N GLU A 588 -12.46 2.71 -31.79
CA GLU A 588 -13.87 2.87 -31.42
C GLU A 588 -14.31 1.83 -30.38
N ARG A 589 -13.80 0.59 -30.45
CA ARG A 589 -13.97 -0.40 -29.38
C ARG A 589 -13.47 0.16 -28.05
N ILE A 590 -12.22 0.62 -28.00
CA ILE A 590 -11.59 1.16 -26.79
C ILE A 590 -12.37 2.36 -26.24
N LYS A 591 -12.77 3.30 -27.09
CA LYS A 591 -13.60 4.45 -26.69
C LYS A 591 -14.94 4.01 -26.11
N LYS A 592 -15.62 3.07 -26.76
CA LYS A 592 -16.94 2.59 -26.33
C LYS A 592 -16.85 1.82 -25.01
N THR A 593 -15.82 0.99 -24.83
CA THR A 593 -15.66 0.16 -23.64
C THR A 593 -15.19 0.99 -22.44
N TRP A 594 -14.24 1.90 -22.63
CA TRP A 594 -13.53 2.55 -21.52
C TRP A 594 -13.75 4.07 -21.40
N GLY A 595 -14.39 4.69 -22.39
CA GLY A 595 -14.61 6.14 -22.44
C GLY A 595 -13.33 6.96 -22.64
N LEU A 596 -12.27 6.36 -23.18
CA LEU A 596 -11.02 7.08 -23.49
C LEU A 596 -11.27 8.09 -24.62
N LYS A 597 -10.61 9.25 -24.55
CA LYS A 597 -10.85 10.36 -25.48
C LYS A 597 -9.72 10.60 -26.45
#